data_AF-A0A951LJQ7-F1
#
_entry.id   AF-A0A951LJQ7-F1
#
_cell.length_a   1.000
_cell.length_b   1.000
_cell.length_c   1.000
_cell.angle_alpha   90.00
_cell.angle_beta   90.00
_cell.angle_gamma   90.00
#
_symmetry.space_group_name_H-M   'P 1'
#
loop_
_entity.id
_entity.type
_entity.pdbx_description
1 polymer ?
#
loop_
_entity_poly.entity_id
_entity_poly.type
_entity_poly.pdbx_seq_one_letter_code
_entity_poly.pdbx_strand_id
1 'polypeptide(L)'
;MPAKTSISRNNNPKSTIVPKAASKNAAAKNAAAKNVKGSRATTPVRQQTGSKTNTSPARSRQASINPASNRRTSGKRLPNIVLMAIDSIRADHMSCYGYPRLTTPHLDRFAQQGALFENTYSPHIPTTSAYSSMLTGMDCFSTQVVALRHRGPLRPEVKTLPEILREAGYNTTCVGFGGNPASRGFDTYLEFPGWGSWNEGRSPKAQNLNDVAIPELQRLADEEQPFFLFLRHMDPHAPYLPPAPYERMFYSGNECDPANKSMEPVMSFKPFRDFFASWMPPGITDKDYVIAQYDGAIAYMDACIQTIFTALESRGILDETIVVINGDHGETLYDHECWFDHHGIYDTVLHVPLIVRYPAKVPAGQRAAGFNQHKDLVPTLLQLAGIDKKQAPGLRGYKFDGHNLLPMVRGAVTSYESEFYITECTWMRKHGWRTPEWKLILALEPDFHFKPMAELYNLLSDPDENVNLAEREPEVVAYLRSRMEQRITRREQETGLPNPIHTQGDWHGHAGLGPFQSSQQAYDILHIGDPKQAAKLQAQSRK
;
A
#
# COMPACT_ATOMS: atom_id res chain seq x y z
N MET A 1 -4.93 72.30 16.75
CA MET A 1 -4.05 72.90 15.73
C MET A 1 -2.60 72.66 16.15
N PRO A 2 -1.66 72.39 15.23
CA PRO A 2 -1.67 71.59 13.99
C PRO A 2 -0.65 70.43 14.13
N ALA A 3 -0.36 69.50 13.22
CA ALA A 3 -0.50 69.35 11.76
C ALA A 3 -0.65 67.83 11.47
N LYS A 4 -1.58 67.31 10.65
CA LYS A 4 -1.71 67.37 9.18
C LYS A 4 -0.40 67.14 8.40
N THR A 5 -0.25 65.94 7.83
CA THR A 5 -0.04 65.77 6.38
C THR A 5 -0.37 64.36 5.90
N SER A 6 -1.23 64.36 4.89
CA SER A 6 -1.67 63.27 4.04
C SER A 6 -0.97 63.33 2.68
N ILE A 7 -1.10 62.25 1.91
CA ILE A 7 -1.02 62.12 0.43
C ILE A 7 0.28 61.52 -0.13
N SER A 8 0.14 60.30 -0.66
CA SER A 8 0.64 59.97 -2.00
C SER A 8 -0.36 59.02 -2.67
N ARG A 9 -0.75 59.38 -3.90
CA ARG A 9 -1.73 58.72 -4.77
C ARG A 9 -1.03 57.73 -5.71
N ASN A 10 -1.81 56.72 -6.11
CA ASN A 10 -1.83 56.03 -7.41
C ASN A 10 -0.52 55.78 -8.15
N ASN A 11 -0.28 54.51 -8.49
CA ASN A 11 -0.12 54.14 -9.89
C ASN A 11 -0.52 52.67 -10.13
N ASN A 12 -1.52 52.52 -10.99
CA ASN A 12 -1.85 51.30 -11.72
C ASN A 12 -0.77 51.07 -12.79
N PRO A 13 -0.44 49.82 -13.17
CA PRO A 13 -0.76 49.48 -14.56
C PRO A 13 -1.18 48.03 -14.83
N LYS A 14 -2.24 47.93 -15.64
CA LYS A 14 -2.38 47.08 -16.85
C LYS A 14 -2.40 45.57 -16.64
N SER A 15 -3.63 45.05 -16.58
CA SER A 15 -3.99 43.69 -16.98
C SER A 15 -3.93 43.55 -18.51
N THR A 16 -3.07 42.65 -19.00
CA THR A 16 -3.07 42.22 -20.41
C THR A 16 -3.80 40.88 -20.50
N ILE A 17 -4.97 40.92 -21.12
CA ILE A 17 -5.80 39.76 -21.45
C ILE A 17 -5.21 39.10 -22.71
N VAL A 18 -4.94 37.79 -22.64
CA VAL A 18 -4.62 36.95 -23.81
C VAL A 18 -5.81 35.99 -24.03
N PRO A 19 -6.37 35.88 -25.26
CA PRO A 19 -7.61 35.17 -25.50
C PRO A 19 -7.41 33.64 -25.64
N LYS A 20 -8.34 32.88 -25.05
CA LYS A 20 -8.53 31.45 -25.28
C LYS A 20 -9.05 31.22 -26.70
N ALA A 21 -8.29 30.48 -27.50
CA ALA A 21 -8.77 29.91 -28.75
C ALA A 21 -9.69 28.71 -28.45
N ALA A 22 -10.89 28.75 -29.04
CA ALA A 22 -11.85 27.66 -29.08
C ALA A 22 -11.44 26.64 -30.15
N SER A 23 -11.57 25.35 -29.84
CA SER A 23 -11.65 24.28 -30.83
C SER A 23 -12.94 23.49 -30.59
N LYS A 24 -13.83 23.54 -31.57
CA LYS A 24 -15.02 22.70 -31.73
C LYS A 24 -14.69 21.57 -32.70
N ASN A 25 -15.51 20.52 -32.62
CA ASN A 25 -15.66 19.36 -33.54
C ASN A 25 -14.74 18.18 -33.21
N ALA A 26 -15.17 16.91 -33.28
CA ALA A 26 -16.40 16.35 -33.83
C ALA A 26 -16.79 15.06 -33.09
N ALA A 27 -18.10 14.86 -32.93
CA ALA A 27 -18.71 13.56 -32.73
C ALA A 27 -19.06 12.97 -34.11
N ALA A 28 -18.66 11.72 -34.36
CA ALA A 28 -19.24 10.84 -35.38
C ALA A 28 -18.92 9.38 -34.99
N LYS A 29 -19.92 8.64 -34.53
CA LYS A 29 -20.53 7.50 -35.22
C LYS A 29 -19.56 6.40 -35.66
N ASN A 30 -19.68 5.23 -35.04
CA ASN A 30 -20.06 4.05 -35.82
C ASN A 30 -20.80 3.02 -34.95
N ALA A 31 -21.97 2.64 -35.44
CA ALA A 31 -22.75 1.50 -35.01
C ALA A 31 -22.56 0.35 -36.01
N ALA A 32 -22.95 -0.84 -35.56
CA ALA A 32 -23.26 -2.05 -36.32
C ALA A 32 -22.13 -3.07 -36.51
N ALA A 33 -22.26 -4.19 -35.79
CA ALA A 33 -22.25 -5.50 -36.42
C ALA A 33 -23.29 -6.41 -35.75
N LYS A 34 -24.13 -7.00 -36.59
CA LYS A 34 -25.27 -7.87 -36.28
C LYS A 34 -24.83 -9.30 -36.00
N ASN A 35 -25.63 -9.97 -35.16
CA ASN A 35 -26.04 -11.38 -35.20
C ASN A 35 -25.43 -12.29 -36.29
N VAL A 36 -24.87 -13.42 -35.85
CA VAL A 36 -25.02 -14.71 -36.54
C VAL A 36 -25.43 -15.78 -35.52
N LYS A 37 -26.60 -16.36 -35.74
CA LYS A 37 -27.11 -17.59 -35.11
C LYS A 37 -26.68 -18.81 -35.92
N GLY A 38 -26.50 -19.94 -35.24
CA GLY A 38 -26.53 -21.31 -35.80
C GLY A 38 -25.12 -21.88 -36.07
N SER A 39 -24.76 -23.11 -35.73
CA SER A 39 -25.59 -24.29 -35.45
C SER A 39 -24.83 -25.27 -34.55
N ARG A 40 -25.58 -25.97 -33.70
CA ARG A 40 -25.18 -27.19 -32.99
C ARG A 40 -25.23 -28.35 -33.97
N ALA A 41 -24.16 -29.15 -34.03
CA ALA A 41 -24.22 -30.52 -34.51
C ALA A 41 -23.33 -31.39 -33.62
N THR A 42 -24.00 -32.21 -32.83
CA THR A 42 -23.53 -33.39 -32.10
C THR A 42 -23.06 -34.49 -33.06
N THR A 43 -22.13 -35.37 -32.65
CA THR A 43 -22.26 -36.85 -32.43
C THR A 43 -20.83 -37.44 -32.22
N PRO A 44 -20.63 -38.72 -31.83
CA PRO A 44 -20.47 -39.19 -30.44
C PRO A 44 -19.07 -39.73 -30.09
N VAL A 45 -18.78 -39.76 -28.79
CA VAL A 45 -17.65 -40.49 -28.18
C VAL A 45 -18.08 -41.94 -27.93
N ARG A 46 -17.30 -42.90 -28.43
CA ARG A 46 -17.44 -44.33 -28.14
C ARG A 46 -16.43 -44.72 -27.05
N GLN A 47 -16.94 -45.14 -25.89
CA GLN A 47 -16.20 -45.85 -24.86
C GLN A 47 -15.89 -47.28 -25.34
N GLN A 48 -14.67 -47.75 -25.06
CA GLN A 48 -14.38 -49.17 -24.93
C GLN A 48 -13.51 -49.41 -23.69
N THR A 49 -14.00 -50.34 -22.89
CA THR A 49 -13.46 -50.91 -21.66
C THR A 49 -12.45 -52.02 -21.95
N GLY A 50 -11.45 -52.18 -21.08
CA GLY A 50 -10.59 -53.38 -20.98
C GLY A 50 -9.39 -53.08 -20.07
N SER A 51 -9.45 -53.47 -18.80
CA SER A 51 -8.97 -54.74 -18.22
C SER A 51 -7.45 -54.80 -17.95
N LYS A 52 -7.17 -54.97 -16.65
CA LYS A 52 -5.91 -55.23 -15.93
C LYS A 52 -4.96 -56.21 -16.63
N THR A 53 -3.63 -55.98 -16.48
CA THR A 53 -2.68 -56.93 -15.84
C THR A 53 -1.33 -56.27 -15.54
N ASN A 54 -0.81 -56.55 -14.33
CA ASN A 54 0.55 -56.30 -13.86
C ASN A 54 1.60 -57.09 -14.65
N THR A 55 2.70 -56.44 -15.05
CA THR A 55 4.07 -57.00 -14.98
C THR A 55 5.09 -55.87 -15.21
N SER A 56 6.12 -55.79 -14.35
CA SER A 56 7.36 -55.03 -14.53
C SER A 56 8.54 -55.95 -14.17
N PRO A 57 9.81 -55.65 -14.53
CA PRO A 57 10.28 -54.61 -15.44
C PRO A 57 11.31 -55.13 -16.48
N ALA A 58 11.37 -54.52 -17.67
CA ALA A 58 12.50 -54.68 -18.58
C ALA A 58 13.10 -53.30 -18.90
N ARG A 59 14.42 -53.22 -18.67
CA ARG A 59 15.28 -52.06 -18.95
C ARG A 59 15.10 -51.57 -20.39
N SER A 60 14.73 -50.30 -20.55
CA SER A 60 14.92 -49.55 -21.80
C SER A 60 15.65 -48.24 -21.52
N ARG A 61 16.77 -48.07 -22.24
CA ARG A 61 17.66 -46.91 -22.25
C ARG A 61 16.85 -45.63 -22.49
N GLN A 62 16.88 -44.69 -21.54
CA GLN A 62 16.50 -43.30 -21.79
C GLN A 62 17.66 -42.60 -22.48
N ALA A 63 17.41 -42.14 -23.70
CA ALA A 63 18.24 -41.17 -24.39
C ALA A 63 18.17 -39.85 -23.61
N SER A 64 19.33 -39.40 -23.14
CA SER A 64 19.55 -38.11 -22.52
C SER A 64 19.34 -37.00 -23.55
N ILE A 65 18.24 -36.25 -23.42
CA ILE A 65 18.09 -34.96 -24.08
C ILE A 65 18.74 -33.94 -23.15
N ASN A 66 19.97 -33.54 -23.48
CA ASN A 66 20.61 -32.36 -22.90
C ASN A 66 19.95 -31.11 -23.51
N PRO A 67 19.30 -30.22 -22.74
CA PRO A 67 19.25 -28.83 -23.15
C PRO A 67 20.64 -28.27 -22.89
N ALA A 68 21.37 -27.94 -23.95
CA ALA A 68 22.60 -27.18 -23.85
C ALA A 68 22.27 -25.83 -23.19
N SER A 69 22.42 -25.76 -21.87
CA SER A 69 22.46 -24.49 -21.16
C SER A 69 23.70 -23.77 -21.66
N ASN A 70 23.48 -22.73 -22.45
CA ASN A 70 24.52 -21.79 -22.81
C ASN A 70 24.90 -21.06 -21.52
N ARG A 71 25.79 -21.66 -20.71
CA ARG A 71 26.38 -21.03 -19.53
C ARG A 71 27.22 -19.87 -20.03
N ARG A 72 26.57 -18.70 -20.11
CA ARG A 72 27.26 -17.40 -20.20
C ARG A 72 28.24 -17.35 -19.03
N THR A 73 29.49 -17.08 -19.35
CA THR A 73 30.61 -17.01 -18.43
C THR A 73 30.33 -15.99 -17.33
N SER A 74 30.40 -16.46 -16.09
CA SER A 74 29.88 -15.81 -14.89
C SER A 74 30.81 -14.70 -14.37
N GLY A 75 30.57 -13.46 -14.80
CA GLY A 75 30.53 -12.38 -13.82
C GLY A 75 29.26 -12.53 -12.99
N LYS A 76 29.30 -12.35 -11.66
CA LYS A 76 28.06 -12.39 -10.85
C LYS A 76 27.17 -11.22 -11.28
N ARG A 77 26.14 -11.50 -12.10
CA ARG A 77 25.08 -10.54 -12.42
C ARG A 77 24.33 -10.20 -11.13
N LEU A 78 24.01 -8.92 -10.93
CA LEU A 78 23.15 -8.48 -9.83
C LEU A 78 21.74 -9.08 -10.04
N PRO A 79 21.00 -9.43 -8.97
CA PRO A 79 19.67 -10.01 -9.12
C PRO A 79 18.67 -8.96 -9.61
N ASN A 80 17.55 -9.42 -10.16
CA ASN A 80 16.42 -8.53 -10.41
C ASN A 80 15.67 -8.26 -9.10
N ILE A 81 14.87 -7.20 -9.04
CA ILE A 81 14.03 -6.87 -7.89
C ILE A 81 12.60 -6.63 -8.37
N VAL A 82 11.64 -7.38 -7.82
CA VAL A 82 10.21 -7.11 -7.97
C VAL A 82 9.64 -6.80 -6.59
N LEU A 83 9.17 -5.57 -6.40
CA LEU A 83 8.49 -5.14 -5.19
C LEU A 83 7.01 -4.94 -5.50
N MET A 84 6.16 -5.82 -4.96
CA MET A 84 4.72 -5.66 -4.95
C MET A 84 4.31 -4.98 -3.65
N ALA A 85 3.93 -3.71 -3.75
CA ALA A 85 3.40 -2.99 -2.62
C ALA A 85 1.89 -2.79 -2.80
N ILE A 86 1.14 -3.15 -1.76
CA ILE A 86 -0.29 -3.35 -1.81
C ILE A 86 -0.97 -2.28 -0.95
N ASP A 87 -1.91 -1.56 -1.57
CA ASP A 87 -2.62 -0.44 -0.96
C ASP A 87 -3.74 -0.91 -0.03
N SER A 88 -3.72 -0.50 1.24
CA SER A 88 -4.75 -0.80 2.26
C SER A 88 -4.91 -2.29 2.60
N ILE A 89 -3.84 -3.10 2.53
CA ILE A 89 -3.87 -4.53 2.90
C ILE A 89 -3.65 -4.75 4.40
N ARG A 90 -4.59 -5.45 5.01
CA ARG A 90 -4.52 -5.93 6.39
C ARG A 90 -3.78 -7.27 6.47
N ALA A 91 -2.72 -7.34 7.27
CA ALA A 91 -2.02 -8.61 7.51
C ALA A 91 -2.97 -9.65 8.12
N ASP A 92 -3.81 -9.25 9.07
CA ASP A 92 -4.79 -10.11 9.75
C ASP A 92 -5.95 -10.58 8.85
N HIS A 93 -6.04 -10.11 7.58
CA HIS A 93 -6.97 -10.61 6.56
C HIS A 93 -6.30 -11.54 5.53
N MET A 94 -5.04 -11.93 5.74
CA MET A 94 -4.32 -12.87 4.88
C MET A 94 -4.19 -14.25 5.54
N SER A 95 -4.47 -15.32 4.81
CA SER A 95 -4.44 -16.69 5.38
C SER A 95 -3.04 -17.11 5.86
N CYS A 96 -1.95 -16.61 5.26
CA CYS A 96 -0.58 -16.85 5.73
C CYS A 96 -0.22 -16.16 7.06
N TYR A 97 -1.06 -15.24 7.53
CA TYR A 97 -0.99 -14.58 8.83
C TYR A 97 -2.02 -15.11 9.83
N GLY A 98 -2.79 -16.14 9.45
CA GLY A 98 -3.73 -16.81 10.34
C GLY A 98 -5.19 -16.42 10.17
N TYR A 99 -5.54 -15.62 9.15
CA TYR A 99 -6.94 -15.31 8.86
C TYR A 99 -7.73 -16.60 8.53
N PRO A 100 -8.92 -16.82 9.13
CA PRO A 100 -9.67 -18.07 8.96
C PRO A 100 -10.21 -18.30 7.54
N ARG A 101 -10.37 -17.24 6.73
CA ARG A 101 -10.76 -17.36 5.32
C ARG A 101 -9.50 -17.56 4.48
N LEU A 102 -9.55 -18.46 3.50
CA LEU A 102 -8.45 -18.71 2.57
C LEU A 102 -8.37 -17.60 1.50
N THR A 103 -8.00 -16.40 1.93
CA THR A 103 -7.92 -15.20 1.08
C THR A 103 -6.65 -15.14 0.26
N THR A 104 -5.57 -15.83 0.64
CA THR A 104 -4.27 -15.69 -0.03
C THR A 104 -3.55 -17.02 -0.36
N PRO A 105 -4.23 -18.05 -0.89
CA PRO A 105 -3.62 -19.38 -1.08
C PRO A 105 -2.34 -19.39 -1.94
N HIS A 106 -2.15 -18.44 -2.86
CA HIS A 106 -0.94 -18.33 -3.67
C HIS A 106 0.21 -17.69 -2.87
N LEU A 107 -0.05 -16.60 -2.15
CA LEU A 107 0.92 -15.99 -1.25
C LEU A 107 1.26 -16.89 -0.05
N ASP A 108 0.35 -17.75 0.42
CA ASP A 108 0.62 -18.75 1.45
C ASP A 108 1.73 -19.71 1.00
N ARG A 109 1.64 -20.21 -0.25
CA ARG A 109 2.69 -21.05 -0.84
C ARG A 109 3.97 -20.27 -1.07
N PHE A 110 3.87 -19.02 -1.51
CA PHE A 110 5.03 -18.15 -1.72
C PHE A 110 5.79 -17.87 -0.42
N ALA A 111 5.08 -17.61 0.68
CA ALA A 111 5.66 -17.40 2.01
C ALA A 111 6.49 -18.61 2.48
N GLN A 112 6.03 -19.84 2.18
CA GLN A 112 6.79 -21.06 2.48
C GLN A 112 8.11 -21.18 1.72
N GLN A 113 8.28 -20.45 0.62
CA GLN A 113 9.52 -20.44 -0.18
C GLN A 113 10.52 -19.36 0.24
N GLY A 114 10.16 -18.51 1.20
CA GLY A 114 10.99 -17.39 1.65
C GLY A 114 10.88 -17.14 3.15
N ALA A 115 10.89 -15.87 3.52
CA ALA A 115 10.72 -15.39 4.88
C ALA A 115 9.46 -14.52 4.97
N LEU A 116 8.56 -14.87 5.89
CA LEU A 116 7.43 -14.04 6.31
C LEU A 116 7.79 -13.34 7.62
N PHE A 117 7.54 -12.03 7.70
CA PHE A 117 7.74 -11.25 8.91
C PHE A 117 6.40 -11.03 9.59
N GLU A 118 6.26 -11.49 10.83
CA GLU A 118 4.96 -11.55 11.50
C GLU A 118 4.52 -10.17 11.99
N ASN A 119 5.47 -9.29 12.30
CA ASN A 119 5.24 -8.01 12.95
C ASN A 119 5.89 -6.85 12.18
N THR A 120 5.48 -6.65 10.93
CA THR A 120 5.87 -5.49 10.11
C THR A 120 4.86 -4.36 10.24
N TYR A 121 5.35 -3.15 10.49
CA TYR A 121 4.50 -1.99 10.71
C TYR A 121 4.76 -0.87 9.72
N SER A 122 3.67 -0.20 9.31
CA SER A 122 3.65 1.11 8.66
C SER A 122 3.44 2.17 9.74
N PRO A 123 4.51 2.81 10.27
CA PRO A 123 4.37 3.71 11.42
C PRO A 123 3.84 5.08 11.01
N HIS A 124 3.87 5.39 9.71
CA HIS A 124 3.58 6.72 9.18
C HIS A 124 2.54 6.61 8.06
N ILE A 125 1.28 6.76 8.42
CA ILE A 125 0.17 6.74 7.48
C ILE A 125 -0.22 8.18 7.11
N PRO A 126 -0.68 8.44 5.87
CA PRO A 126 -1.19 7.49 4.87
C PRO A 126 -0.15 7.05 3.82
N THR A 127 -0.64 6.40 2.76
CA THR A 127 0.02 6.06 1.48
C THR A 127 1.29 6.88 1.20
N THR A 128 1.19 8.21 1.11
CA THR A 128 2.32 9.07 0.73
C THR A 128 3.51 8.97 1.69
N SER A 129 3.29 8.99 3.01
CA SER A 129 4.36 8.86 4.01
C SER A 129 4.85 7.42 4.13
N ALA A 130 3.94 6.44 4.03
CA ALA A 130 4.28 5.03 4.05
C ALA A 130 5.23 4.66 2.92
N TYR A 131 4.88 4.97 1.66
CA TYR A 131 5.76 4.75 0.52
C TYR A 131 7.04 5.57 0.59
N SER A 132 6.99 6.80 1.13
CA SER A 132 8.21 7.59 1.32
C SER A 132 9.17 6.88 2.27
N SER A 133 8.69 6.29 3.37
CA SER A 133 9.54 5.50 4.28
C SER A 133 10.04 4.21 3.62
N MET A 134 9.12 3.46 3.00
CA MET A 134 9.38 2.18 2.33
C MET A 134 10.44 2.28 1.22
N LEU A 135 10.40 3.34 0.41
CA LEU A 135 11.26 3.52 -0.75
C LEU A 135 12.53 4.30 -0.46
N THR A 136 12.74 4.82 0.75
CA THR A 136 13.96 5.58 1.09
C THR A 136 14.78 4.96 2.20
N GLY A 137 14.17 4.07 3.01
CA GLY A 137 14.80 3.53 4.20
C GLY A 137 14.92 4.56 5.34
N MET A 138 14.05 5.56 5.33
CA MET A 138 14.05 6.70 6.25
C MET A 138 12.74 6.80 7.04
N ASP A 139 12.78 7.40 8.23
CA ASP A 139 11.58 7.71 8.99
C ASP A 139 10.94 9.05 8.56
N CYS A 140 9.80 9.42 9.15
CA CYS A 140 9.14 10.69 8.82
C CYS A 140 10.00 11.92 9.13
N PHE A 141 10.91 11.88 10.12
CA PHE A 141 11.78 13.02 10.46
C PHE A 141 12.80 13.26 9.36
N SER A 142 13.40 12.20 8.82
CA SER A 142 14.34 12.30 7.71
C SER A 142 13.64 12.64 6.40
N THR A 143 12.48 12.06 6.10
CA THR A 143 11.77 12.38 4.84
C THR A 143 11.08 13.73 4.86
N GLN A 144 10.65 14.19 6.05
CA GLN A 144 9.73 15.31 6.28
C GLN A 144 8.35 15.11 5.61
N VAL A 145 8.01 13.88 5.21
CA VAL A 145 6.73 13.53 4.58
C VAL A 145 5.84 12.82 5.60
N VAL A 146 4.67 13.40 5.90
CA VAL A 146 3.76 12.88 6.92
C VAL A 146 2.28 12.89 6.52
N ALA A 147 1.91 13.60 5.44
CA ALA A 147 0.51 13.86 5.10
C ALA A 147 0.12 13.30 3.72
N LEU A 148 -1.16 12.96 3.55
CA LEU A 148 -1.71 12.53 2.26
C LEU A 148 -1.50 13.62 1.19
N ARG A 149 -1.86 14.85 1.58
CA ARG A 149 -1.73 16.08 0.77
C ARG A 149 -0.45 16.82 1.11
N HIS A 150 0.65 16.09 1.24
CA HIS A 150 1.94 16.69 1.52
C HIS A 150 2.26 17.77 0.49
N ARG A 151 2.64 18.96 0.96
CA ARG A 151 3.06 20.05 0.09
C ARG A 151 4.57 20.06 -0.09
N GLY A 152 4.99 20.00 -1.35
CA GLY A 152 6.39 20.08 -1.74
C GLY A 152 6.99 18.73 -2.11
N PRO A 153 8.23 18.74 -2.62
CA PRO A 153 8.93 17.52 -3.00
C PRO A 153 9.52 16.81 -1.78
N LEU A 154 9.87 15.53 -1.96
CA LEU A 154 10.79 14.85 -1.05
C LEU A 154 12.10 15.63 -0.97
N ARG A 155 12.66 15.75 0.24
CA ARG A 155 13.94 16.43 0.48
C ARG A 155 15.04 15.97 -0.48
N PRO A 156 15.86 16.89 -1.02
CA PRO A 156 16.88 16.55 -2.01
C PRO A 156 18.01 15.69 -1.45
N GLU A 157 18.27 15.71 -0.14
CA GLU A 157 19.32 14.89 0.48
C GLU A 157 18.89 13.44 0.71
N VAL A 158 17.58 13.18 0.79
CA VAL A 158 17.06 11.81 0.86
C VAL A 158 17.34 11.15 -0.49
N LYS A 159 17.71 9.87 -0.53
CA LYS A 159 17.88 9.08 -1.74
C LYS A 159 16.77 8.04 -1.79
N THR A 160 16.13 7.87 -2.93
CA THR A 160 15.15 6.81 -3.13
C THR A 160 15.83 5.54 -3.63
N LEU A 161 15.21 4.39 -3.36
CA LEU A 161 15.63 3.09 -3.86
C LEU A 161 15.84 3.09 -5.39
N PRO A 162 14.93 3.60 -6.24
CA PRO A 162 15.20 3.64 -7.68
C PRO A 162 16.41 4.51 -8.03
N GLU A 163 16.66 5.63 -7.35
CA GLU A 163 17.88 6.44 -7.56
C GLU A 163 19.15 5.65 -7.22
N ILE A 164 19.14 4.92 -6.10
CA ILE A 164 20.26 4.08 -5.66
C ILE A 164 20.49 2.92 -6.64
N LEU A 165 19.43 2.26 -7.08
CA LEU A 165 19.50 1.12 -8.00
C LEU A 165 19.96 1.56 -9.40
N ARG A 166 19.53 2.74 -9.87
CA ARG A 166 20.03 3.31 -11.12
C ARG A 166 21.54 3.59 -11.07
N GLU A 167 22.06 4.12 -9.96
CA GLU A 167 23.52 4.27 -9.77
C GLU A 167 24.23 2.91 -9.89
N ALA A 168 23.60 1.82 -9.44
CA ALA A 168 24.08 0.45 -9.53
C ALA A 168 23.83 -0.22 -10.91
N GLY A 169 23.30 0.50 -11.89
CA GLY A 169 23.09 0.02 -13.26
C GLY A 169 21.77 -0.71 -13.49
N TYR A 170 20.77 -0.51 -12.64
CA TYR A 170 19.43 -1.07 -12.85
C TYR A 170 18.60 -0.21 -13.80
N ASN A 171 17.77 -0.88 -14.59
CA ASN A 171 16.60 -0.26 -15.23
C ASN A 171 15.45 -0.22 -14.21
N THR A 172 14.86 0.95 -13.93
CA THR A 172 13.86 1.12 -12.88
C THR A 172 12.49 1.53 -13.43
N THR A 173 11.48 0.67 -13.25
CA THR A 173 10.10 0.94 -13.70
C THR A 173 9.13 0.86 -12.53
N CYS A 174 8.24 1.85 -12.44
CA CYS A 174 7.05 1.82 -11.58
C CYS A 174 5.80 1.59 -12.45
N VAL A 175 5.03 0.54 -12.15
CA VAL A 175 3.66 0.36 -12.63
C VAL A 175 2.71 0.81 -11.52
N GLY A 176 2.10 1.98 -11.68
CA GLY A 176 1.35 2.62 -10.61
C GLY A 176 1.09 4.09 -10.89
N PHE A 177 0.90 4.85 -9.81
CA PHE A 177 0.51 6.25 -9.87
C PHE A 177 1.65 7.16 -9.41
N GLY A 178 1.89 8.22 -10.19
CA GLY A 178 2.90 9.25 -9.88
C GLY A 178 2.34 10.46 -9.14
N GLY A 179 3.18 11.50 -9.04
CA GLY A 179 2.80 12.86 -8.63
C GLY A 179 2.88 13.15 -7.12
N ASN A 180 3.41 12.24 -6.32
CA ASN A 180 3.67 12.49 -4.89
C ASN A 180 5.18 12.35 -4.58
N PRO A 181 5.65 12.77 -3.38
CA PRO A 181 7.05 12.63 -2.97
C PRO A 181 7.64 11.22 -3.13
N ALA A 182 6.83 10.18 -2.94
CA ALA A 182 7.23 8.79 -3.10
C ALA A 182 7.39 8.35 -4.57
N SER A 183 7.06 9.22 -5.53
CA SER A 183 7.20 8.97 -6.96
C SER A 183 8.58 9.34 -7.54
N ARG A 184 9.55 9.69 -6.69
CA ARG A 184 10.83 10.20 -7.16
C ARG A 184 11.81 9.08 -7.52
N GLY A 185 12.37 9.16 -8.73
CA GLY A 185 13.61 8.45 -9.06
C GLY A 185 13.52 7.34 -10.10
N PHE A 186 12.33 6.85 -10.43
CA PHE A 186 12.15 5.82 -11.47
C PHE A 186 12.44 6.37 -12.86
N ASP A 187 12.97 5.52 -13.73
CA ASP A 187 13.24 5.85 -15.13
C ASP A 187 11.97 5.81 -15.98
N THR A 188 11.07 4.86 -15.67
CA THR A 188 9.80 4.67 -16.38
C THR A 188 8.62 4.62 -15.40
N TYR A 189 7.53 5.30 -15.79
CA TYR A 189 6.24 5.26 -15.11
C TYR A 189 5.17 4.76 -16.07
N LEU A 190 4.47 3.69 -15.69
CA LEU A 190 3.36 3.13 -16.44
C LEU A 190 2.09 3.17 -15.57
N GLU A 191 1.05 3.83 -16.06
CA GLU A 191 -0.22 3.94 -15.36
C GLU A 191 -1.20 2.85 -15.79
N PHE A 192 -2.14 2.51 -14.91
CA PHE A 192 -3.25 1.62 -15.21
C PHE A 192 -4.55 2.12 -14.55
N PRO A 193 -5.74 1.73 -15.05
CA PRO A 193 -7.01 2.08 -14.40
C PRO A 193 -7.14 1.39 -13.03
N GLY A 194 -6.99 2.17 -11.94
CA GLY A 194 -7.07 1.69 -10.56
C GLY A 194 -8.37 2.03 -9.80
N TRP A 195 -9.33 2.68 -10.45
CA TRP A 195 -10.57 3.17 -9.82
C TRP A 195 -11.80 2.70 -10.61
N GLY A 196 -12.94 2.59 -9.91
CA GLY A 196 -14.24 2.25 -10.49
C GLY A 196 -15.40 2.72 -9.60
N SER A 197 -16.62 2.36 -9.95
CA SER A 197 -17.85 2.70 -9.23
C SER A 197 -18.91 1.61 -9.38
N TRP A 198 -19.96 1.61 -8.55
CA TRP A 198 -21.04 0.60 -8.63
C TRP A 198 -21.66 0.55 -10.03
N ASN A 199 -21.90 1.71 -10.64
CA ASN A 199 -22.52 1.82 -11.97
C ASN A 199 -21.61 1.36 -13.11
N GLU A 200 -20.29 1.39 -12.92
CA GLU A 200 -19.31 0.85 -13.87
C GLU A 200 -19.15 -0.68 -13.72
N GLY A 201 -19.68 -1.25 -12.64
CA GLY A 201 -19.66 -2.67 -12.35
C GLY A 201 -18.45 -3.07 -11.50
N ARG A 202 -17.93 -4.27 -11.74
CA ARG A 202 -16.78 -4.79 -10.99
C ARG A 202 -15.50 -4.06 -11.39
N SER A 203 -14.58 -3.93 -10.45
CA SER A 203 -13.32 -3.21 -10.61
C SER A 203 -12.15 -4.21 -10.62
N PRO A 204 -11.72 -4.73 -11.78
CA PRO A 204 -10.64 -5.71 -11.88
C PRO A 204 -9.26 -5.04 -11.77
N LYS A 205 -8.98 -4.34 -10.66
CA LYS A 205 -7.79 -3.47 -10.53
C LYS A 205 -6.48 -4.26 -10.65
N ALA A 206 -6.39 -5.42 -10.00
CA ALA A 206 -5.20 -6.29 -10.09
C ALA A 206 -4.96 -6.84 -11.52
N GLN A 207 -6.00 -7.16 -12.30
CA GLN A 207 -5.82 -7.54 -13.71
C GLN A 207 -5.40 -6.36 -14.57
N ASN A 208 -5.98 -5.17 -14.36
CA ASN A 208 -5.56 -3.96 -15.07
C ASN A 208 -4.08 -3.65 -14.84
N LEU A 209 -3.57 -3.87 -13.62
CA LEU A 209 -2.13 -3.78 -13.33
C LEU A 209 -1.35 -4.83 -14.13
N ASN A 210 -1.79 -6.09 -14.11
CA ASN A 210 -1.11 -7.19 -14.83
C ASN A 210 -1.01 -6.95 -16.34
N ASP A 211 -2.05 -6.38 -16.96
CA ASP A 211 -2.09 -6.07 -18.39
C ASP A 211 -0.97 -5.09 -18.81
N VAL A 212 -0.47 -4.28 -17.86
CA VAL A 212 0.65 -3.36 -18.06
C VAL A 212 1.97 -3.95 -17.54
N ALA A 213 1.95 -4.61 -16.38
CA ALA A 213 3.14 -5.11 -15.70
C ALA A 213 3.76 -6.32 -16.41
N ILE A 214 2.97 -7.23 -16.98
CA ILE A 214 3.50 -8.44 -17.62
C ILE A 214 4.28 -8.10 -18.90
N PRO A 215 3.76 -7.28 -19.84
CA PRO A 215 4.55 -6.85 -21.00
C PRO A 215 5.84 -6.12 -20.60
N GLU A 216 5.77 -5.26 -19.58
CA GLU A 216 6.95 -4.53 -19.09
C GLU A 216 7.98 -5.46 -18.45
N LEU A 217 7.54 -6.42 -17.62
CA LEU A 217 8.41 -7.44 -17.05
C LEU A 217 9.10 -8.27 -18.14
N GLN A 218 8.38 -8.61 -19.21
CA GLN A 218 8.96 -9.33 -20.34
C GLN A 218 10.02 -8.48 -21.06
N ARG A 219 9.71 -7.20 -21.32
CA ARG A 219 10.65 -6.25 -21.94
C ARG A 219 11.93 -6.11 -21.11
N LEU A 220 11.79 -5.89 -19.79
CA LEU A 220 12.91 -5.77 -18.87
C LEU A 220 13.74 -7.07 -18.77
N ALA A 221 13.09 -8.23 -18.77
CA ALA A 221 13.76 -9.53 -18.72
C ALA A 221 14.58 -9.86 -19.97
N ASP A 222 14.24 -9.25 -21.12
CA ASP A 222 14.97 -9.41 -22.38
C ASP A 222 16.24 -8.51 -22.46
N GLU A 223 16.43 -7.60 -21.49
CA GLU A 223 17.62 -6.75 -21.40
C GLU A 223 18.79 -7.41 -20.63
N GLU A 224 20.01 -6.94 -20.89
CA GLU A 224 21.21 -7.39 -20.17
C GLU A 224 21.35 -6.75 -18.78
N GLN A 225 20.72 -5.59 -18.56
CA GLN A 225 20.73 -4.90 -17.27
C GLN A 225 19.88 -5.65 -16.24
N PRO A 226 20.20 -5.60 -14.94
CA PRO A 226 19.24 -5.98 -13.90
C PRO A 226 18.09 -4.97 -13.88
N PHE A 227 16.91 -5.39 -13.45
CA PHE A 227 15.76 -4.48 -13.35
C PHE A 227 15.20 -4.37 -11.94
N PHE A 228 14.60 -3.22 -11.66
CA PHE A 228 13.73 -2.99 -10.52
C PHE A 228 12.33 -2.68 -11.04
N LEU A 229 11.39 -3.58 -10.77
CA LEU A 229 9.99 -3.42 -11.11
C LEU A 229 9.18 -3.23 -9.83
N PHE A 230 8.66 -2.02 -9.66
CA PHE A 230 7.79 -1.67 -8.56
C PHE A 230 6.33 -1.71 -9.01
N LEU A 231 5.53 -2.55 -8.37
CA LEU A 231 4.12 -2.77 -8.68
C LEU A 231 3.27 -2.22 -7.53
N ARG A 232 2.54 -1.14 -7.78
CA ARG A 232 1.61 -0.56 -6.81
C ARG A 232 0.21 -1.13 -7.01
N HIS A 233 -0.13 -2.17 -6.26
CA HIS A 233 -1.45 -2.79 -6.29
C HIS A 233 -2.50 -1.90 -5.61
N MET A 234 -3.65 -1.72 -6.26
CA MET A 234 -4.80 -0.95 -5.73
C MET A 234 -5.90 -1.82 -5.11
N ASP A 235 -5.92 -3.13 -5.38
CA ASP A 235 -6.69 -4.03 -4.52
C ASP A 235 -5.86 -4.25 -3.24
N PRO A 236 -6.47 -4.32 -2.04
CA PRO A 236 -7.91 -4.28 -1.78
C PRO A 236 -8.47 -2.87 -1.46
N HIS A 237 -7.72 -1.77 -1.61
CA HIS A 237 -8.23 -0.40 -1.34
C HIS A 237 -9.62 -0.15 -1.96
N ALA A 238 -10.49 0.60 -1.27
CA ALA A 238 -11.85 0.90 -1.72
C ALA A 238 -11.89 1.59 -3.11
N PRO A 239 -12.92 1.41 -3.94
CA PRO A 239 -14.08 0.53 -3.77
C PRO A 239 -13.78 -0.96 -3.77
N TYR A 240 -14.48 -1.72 -2.91
CA TYR A 240 -14.38 -3.18 -2.84
C TYR A 240 -15.35 -3.83 -3.84
N LEU A 241 -14.90 -3.98 -5.08
CA LEU A 241 -15.72 -4.47 -6.19
C LEU A 241 -15.06 -5.65 -6.92
N PRO A 242 -14.70 -6.74 -6.23
CA PRO A 242 -14.05 -7.89 -6.87
C PRO A 242 -14.93 -8.52 -7.96
N PRO A 243 -14.36 -9.06 -9.04
CA PRO A 243 -15.11 -9.74 -10.09
C PRO A 243 -15.63 -11.12 -9.64
N ALA A 244 -16.55 -11.71 -10.41
CA ALA A 244 -16.96 -13.10 -10.22
C ALA A 244 -15.76 -14.07 -10.42
N PRO A 245 -15.67 -15.16 -9.63
CA PRO A 245 -16.58 -15.57 -8.56
C PRO A 245 -16.27 -14.93 -7.18
N TYR A 246 -15.24 -14.09 -7.08
CA TYR A 246 -14.73 -13.55 -5.81
C TYR A 246 -15.75 -12.69 -5.05
N GLU A 247 -16.64 -11.98 -5.74
CA GLU A 247 -17.76 -11.21 -5.15
C GLU A 247 -18.76 -12.03 -4.32
N ARG A 248 -18.78 -13.36 -4.44
CA ARG A 248 -19.66 -14.23 -3.66
C ARG A 248 -18.89 -15.33 -2.93
N MET A 249 -17.56 -15.27 -2.96
CA MET A 249 -16.70 -16.32 -2.43
C MET A 249 -16.83 -16.47 -0.91
N PHE A 250 -17.02 -15.36 -0.19
CA PHE A 250 -17.04 -15.33 1.28
C PHE A 250 -18.37 -14.83 1.87
N TYR A 251 -19.42 -14.70 1.05
CA TYR A 251 -20.74 -14.24 1.50
C TYR A 251 -21.87 -14.92 0.73
N SER A 252 -22.86 -15.44 1.48
CA SER A 252 -24.02 -16.17 0.94
C SER A 252 -25.38 -15.64 1.41
N GLY A 253 -25.39 -14.60 2.24
CA GLY A 253 -26.61 -13.97 2.76
C GLY A 253 -27.29 -13.02 1.78
N ASN A 254 -28.29 -12.29 2.28
CA ASN A 254 -28.92 -11.17 1.58
C ASN A 254 -28.35 -9.86 2.11
N GLU A 255 -27.46 -9.22 1.35
CA GLU A 255 -26.79 -7.97 1.73
C GLU A 255 -27.74 -6.76 1.94
N CYS A 256 -29.00 -6.88 1.48
CA CYS A 256 -30.05 -5.88 1.63
C CYS A 256 -31.22 -6.39 2.50
N ASP A 257 -30.98 -7.32 3.44
CA ASP A 257 -32.00 -7.73 4.41
C ASP A 257 -32.41 -6.53 5.29
N PRO A 258 -33.68 -6.07 5.23
CA PRO A 258 -34.12 -4.91 5.99
C PRO A 258 -34.08 -5.09 7.51
N ALA A 259 -33.96 -6.33 8.01
CA ALA A 259 -33.80 -6.63 9.43
C ALA A 259 -32.39 -6.35 9.95
N ASN A 260 -31.37 -6.40 9.09
CA ASN A 260 -30.00 -6.02 9.46
C ASN A 260 -29.89 -4.49 9.45
N LYS A 261 -29.35 -3.91 10.53
CA LYS A 261 -29.17 -2.46 10.69
C LYS A 261 -27.72 -2.02 10.82
N SER A 262 -26.78 -2.94 10.58
CA SER A 262 -25.34 -2.67 10.77
C SER A 262 -24.81 -1.55 9.86
N MET A 263 -25.43 -1.30 8.71
CA MET A 263 -25.02 -0.19 7.85
C MET A 263 -25.67 1.17 8.19
N GLU A 264 -26.60 1.25 9.15
CA GLU A 264 -27.27 2.52 9.49
C GLU A 264 -26.31 3.61 9.99
N PRO A 265 -25.32 3.33 10.89
CA PRO A 265 -24.33 4.34 11.30
C PRO A 265 -23.45 4.78 10.12
N VAL A 266 -23.00 3.84 9.30
CA VAL A 266 -22.13 4.07 8.13
C VAL A 266 -22.81 4.97 7.12
N MET A 267 -24.07 4.66 6.80
CA MET A 267 -24.88 5.41 5.83
C MET A 267 -25.47 6.69 6.43
N SER A 268 -25.31 6.92 7.73
CA SER A 268 -25.66 8.19 8.40
C SER A 268 -24.45 9.10 8.58
N PHE A 269 -23.23 8.60 8.38
CA PHE A 269 -21.99 9.32 8.58
C PHE A 269 -21.73 10.34 7.45
N LYS A 270 -22.13 11.60 7.68
CA LYS A 270 -22.08 12.69 6.68
C LYS A 270 -20.73 12.81 5.95
N PRO A 271 -19.55 12.70 6.60
CA PRO A 271 -18.27 12.92 5.93
C PRO A 271 -17.98 11.97 4.75
N PHE A 272 -18.43 10.72 4.84
CA PHE A 272 -18.14 9.67 3.84
C PHE A 272 -19.37 9.01 3.21
N ARG A 273 -20.59 9.26 3.69
CA ARG A 273 -21.81 8.58 3.21
C ARG A 273 -21.94 8.58 1.68
N ASP A 274 -21.67 9.71 1.03
CA ASP A 274 -21.84 9.82 -0.43
C ASP A 274 -20.76 9.02 -1.18
N PHE A 275 -19.56 8.90 -0.60
CA PHE A 275 -18.52 8.02 -1.09
C PHE A 275 -18.96 6.56 -0.94
N PHE A 276 -19.47 6.13 0.21
CA PHE A 276 -19.96 4.77 0.40
C PHE A 276 -21.10 4.42 -0.56
N ALA A 277 -22.11 5.29 -0.67
CA ALA A 277 -23.30 5.10 -1.50
C ALA A 277 -23.00 4.91 -3.01
N SER A 278 -21.83 5.36 -3.45
CA SER A 278 -21.45 5.34 -4.86
C SER A 278 -20.89 4.01 -5.37
N TRP A 279 -20.44 3.16 -4.44
CA TRP A 279 -19.81 1.88 -4.77
C TRP A 279 -20.38 0.71 -3.99
N MET A 280 -21.05 0.95 -2.86
CA MET A 280 -21.83 -0.08 -2.19
C MET A 280 -23.16 -0.32 -2.92
N PRO A 281 -23.73 -1.54 -2.85
CA PRO A 281 -25.04 -1.83 -3.41
C PRO A 281 -26.12 -0.87 -2.87
N PRO A 282 -27.04 -0.37 -3.72
CA PRO A 282 -28.18 0.38 -3.25
C PRO A 282 -29.03 -0.44 -2.27
N GLY A 283 -29.35 0.15 -1.11
CA GLY A 283 -30.11 -0.52 -0.06
C GLY A 283 -29.29 -1.49 0.80
N ILE A 284 -27.96 -1.41 0.75
CA ILE A 284 -27.08 -2.20 1.62
C ILE A 284 -27.47 -2.02 3.10
N THR A 285 -27.59 -3.15 3.79
CA THR A 285 -27.92 -3.18 5.23
C THR A 285 -26.90 -3.96 6.05
N ASP A 286 -26.10 -4.82 5.41
CA ASP A 286 -25.17 -5.73 6.07
C ASP A 286 -23.70 -5.34 5.89
N LYS A 287 -23.02 -5.00 7.00
CA LYS A 287 -21.59 -4.73 7.03
C LYS A 287 -20.74 -5.94 6.63
N ASP A 288 -21.19 -7.16 6.93
CA ASP A 288 -20.41 -8.37 6.73
C ASP A 288 -20.33 -8.73 5.24
N TYR A 289 -21.29 -8.29 4.43
CA TYR A 289 -21.16 -8.29 2.98
C TYR A 289 -20.00 -7.40 2.53
N VAL A 290 -19.91 -6.16 3.02
CA VAL A 290 -18.85 -5.22 2.62
C VAL A 290 -17.46 -5.74 3.02
N ILE A 291 -17.33 -6.31 4.23
CA ILE A 291 -16.10 -6.99 4.68
C ILE A 291 -15.78 -8.19 3.78
N ALA A 292 -16.77 -8.99 3.39
CA ALA A 292 -16.56 -10.10 2.46
C ALA A 292 -16.14 -9.64 1.05
N GLN A 293 -16.56 -8.45 0.61
CA GLN A 293 -16.08 -7.86 -0.64
C GLN A 293 -14.60 -7.46 -0.55
N TYR A 294 -14.15 -6.95 0.59
CA TYR A 294 -12.72 -6.68 0.85
C TYR A 294 -11.90 -7.99 0.78
N ASP A 295 -12.35 -9.04 1.47
CA ASP A 295 -11.71 -10.36 1.42
C ASP A 295 -11.71 -10.97 0.00
N GLY A 296 -12.81 -10.78 -0.74
CA GLY A 296 -12.91 -11.19 -2.13
C GLY A 296 -11.93 -10.44 -3.03
N ALA A 297 -11.68 -9.15 -2.78
CA ALA A 297 -10.66 -8.37 -3.49
C ALA A 297 -9.25 -8.88 -3.20
N ILE A 298 -8.96 -9.26 -1.96
CA ILE A 298 -7.69 -9.90 -1.59
C ILE A 298 -7.51 -11.22 -2.36
N ALA A 299 -8.52 -12.11 -2.36
CA ALA A 299 -8.46 -13.39 -3.06
C ALA A 299 -8.32 -13.24 -4.58
N TYR A 300 -9.00 -12.25 -5.16
CA TYR A 300 -8.83 -11.92 -6.57
C TYR A 300 -7.41 -11.43 -6.87
N MET A 301 -6.88 -10.51 -6.05
CA MET A 301 -5.53 -10.00 -6.19
C MET A 301 -4.48 -11.12 -6.07
N ASP A 302 -4.63 -12.02 -5.11
CA ASP A 302 -3.75 -13.17 -4.91
C ASP A 302 -3.66 -14.06 -6.17
N ALA A 303 -4.79 -14.32 -6.82
CA ALA A 303 -4.84 -15.02 -8.11
C ALA A 303 -4.16 -14.24 -9.25
N CYS A 304 -4.32 -12.91 -9.28
CA CYS A 304 -3.60 -12.06 -10.24
C CYS A 304 -2.09 -12.06 -9.98
N ILE A 305 -1.64 -12.02 -8.72
CA ILE A 305 -0.22 -12.10 -8.34
C ILE A 305 0.39 -13.43 -8.79
N GLN A 306 -0.34 -14.54 -8.70
CA GLN A 306 0.12 -15.83 -9.26
C GLN A 306 0.48 -15.73 -10.75
N THR A 307 -0.22 -14.90 -11.52
CA THR A 307 0.12 -14.70 -12.94
C THR A 307 1.48 -14.05 -13.11
N ILE A 308 1.85 -13.09 -12.25
CA ILE A 308 3.20 -12.47 -12.23
C ILE A 308 4.26 -13.51 -11.85
N PHE A 309 4.01 -14.31 -10.81
CA PHE A 309 4.93 -15.40 -10.44
C PHE A 309 5.13 -16.38 -11.59
N THR A 310 4.04 -16.78 -12.26
CA THR A 310 4.10 -17.67 -13.42
C THR A 310 4.89 -17.06 -14.58
N ALA A 311 4.79 -15.74 -14.79
CA ALA A 311 5.60 -15.03 -15.79
C ALA A 311 7.10 -15.08 -15.46
N LEU A 312 7.49 -14.88 -14.19
CA LEU A 312 8.88 -15.03 -13.75
C LEU A 312 9.39 -16.47 -13.88
N GLU A 313 8.57 -17.46 -13.52
CA GLU A 313 8.89 -18.90 -13.58
C GLU A 313 9.06 -19.38 -15.02
N SER A 314 8.13 -19.03 -15.92
CA SER A 314 8.18 -19.40 -17.34
C SER A 314 9.40 -18.83 -18.07
N ARG A 315 9.93 -17.71 -17.59
CA ARG A 315 11.19 -17.12 -18.06
C ARG A 315 12.43 -17.71 -17.37
N GLY A 316 12.26 -18.52 -16.33
CA GLY A 316 13.35 -19.14 -15.58
C GLY A 316 14.12 -18.17 -14.68
N ILE A 317 13.56 -17.01 -14.35
CA ILE A 317 14.27 -15.95 -13.61
C ILE A 317 13.77 -15.75 -12.19
N LEU A 318 12.76 -16.51 -11.73
CA LEU A 318 12.21 -16.37 -10.38
C LEU A 318 13.29 -16.55 -9.30
N ASP A 319 14.20 -17.52 -9.46
CA ASP A 319 15.30 -17.79 -8.52
C ASP A 319 16.41 -16.75 -8.53
N GLU A 320 16.50 -15.97 -9.59
CA GLU A 320 17.45 -14.87 -9.77
C GLU A 320 16.83 -13.50 -9.42
N THR A 321 15.58 -13.49 -8.95
CA THR A 321 14.82 -12.29 -8.63
C THR A 321 14.53 -12.24 -7.13
N ILE A 322 14.84 -11.09 -6.52
CA ILE A 322 14.36 -10.76 -5.18
C ILE A 322 12.90 -10.32 -5.33
N VAL A 323 11.99 -11.10 -4.77
CA VAL A 323 10.56 -10.81 -4.82
C VAL A 323 10.07 -10.44 -3.44
N VAL A 324 9.43 -9.28 -3.32
CA VAL A 324 8.91 -8.73 -2.05
C VAL A 324 7.43 -8.43 -2.18
N ILE A 325 6.67 -8.83 -1.16
CA ILE A 325 5.29 -8.44 -0.92
C ILE A 325 5.26 -7.58 0.32
N ASN A 326 4.70 -6.37 0.25
CA ASN A 326 4.56 -5.47 1.40
C ASN A 326 3.25 -4.67 1.33
N GLY A 327 2.66 -4.29 2.46
CA GLY A 327 1.54 -3.34 2.52
C GLY A 327 2.02 -1.93 2.84
N ASP A 328 1.38 -0.88 2.32
CA ASP A 328 1.68 0.50 2.71
C ASP A 328 0.93 0.93 3.99
N HIS A 329 -0.29 0.45 4.19
CA HIS A 329 -1.06 0.48 5.42
C HIS A 329 -2.17 -0.57 5.31
N GLY A 330 -2.88 -0.79 6.41
CA GLY A 330 -4.09 -1.58 6.47
C GLY A 330 -5.35 -0.73 6.31
N GLU A 331 -6.45 -1.21 6.88
CA GLU A 331 -7.81 -0.72 6.66
C GLU A 331 -8.63 -0.87 7.96
N THR A 332 -9.48 0.08 8.28
CA THR A 332 -10.30 0.01 9.51
C THR A 332 -11.51 -0.90 9.34
N LEU A 333 -12.03 -1.02 8.11
CA LEU A 333 -13.22 -1.78 7.76
C LEU A 333 -14.46 -1.37 8.58
N TYR A 334 -14.76 -2.03 9.68
CA TYR A 334 -15.87 -1.65 10.54
C TYR A 334 -15.42 -1.36 11.99
N ASP A 335 -14.12 -1.48 12.24
CA ASP A 335 -13.53 -1.38 13.56
C ASP A 335 -13.40 0.10 13.98
N HIS A 336 -13.45 0.35 15.28
CA HIS A 336 -13.26 1.67 15.89
C HIS A 336 -14.18 2.79 15.39
N GLU A 337 -15.31 2.47 14.74
CA GLU A 337 -16.23 3.44 14.12
C GLU A 337 -15.57 4.29 13.00
N CYS A 338 -14.36 3.90 12.58
CA CYS A 338 -13.75 4.38 11.36
C CYS A 338 -14.23 3.42 10.26
N TRP A 339 -15.25 3.81 9.51
CA TRP A 339 -15.89 2.89 8.57
C TRP A 339 -15.22 2.93 7.19
N PHE A 340 -14.75 1.77 6.73
CA PHE A 340 -14.31 1.43 5.38
C PHE A 340 -13.37 2.47 4.76
N ASP A 341 -12.44 3.01 5.57
CA ASP A 341 -11.41 3.95 5.17
C ASP A 341 -10.17 3.91 6.11
N HIS A 342 -8.99 4.22 5.59
CA HIS A 342 -7.69 3.93 6.24
C HIS A 342 -7.13 5.15 6.97
N HIS A 343 -7.80 5.53 8.04
CA HIS A 343 -7.39 6.59 8.96
C HIS A 343 -7.59 6.10 10.41
N GLY A 344 -6.85 6.67 11.35
CA GLY A 344 -6.59 6.11 12.67
C GLY A 344 -5.24 5.40 12.73
N ILE A 345 -4.64 5.32 13.91
CA ILE A 345 -3.36 4.64 14.14
C ILE A 345 -3.52 3.37 14.98
N TYR A 346 -4.64 2.67 14.76
CA TYR A 346 -4.91 1.32 15.28
C TYR A 346 -4.14 0.27 14.47
N ASP A 347 -3.90 -0.92 15.04
CA ASP A 347 -3.12 -1.98 14.39
C ASP A 347 -3.79 -2.52 13.13
N THR A 348 -5.12 -2.39 13.00
CA THR A 348 -5.87 -2.62 11.76
C THR A 348 -5.36 -1.79 10.58
N VAL A 349 -4.75 -0.63 10.84
CA VAL A 349 -4.15 0.26 9.83
C VAL A 349 -2.61 0.20 9.84
N LEU A 350 -1.98 -0.02 11.00
CA LEU A 350 -0.52 0.00 11.10
C LEU A 350 0.16 -1.33 10.79
N HIS A 351 -0.47 -2.48 11.06
CA HIS A 351 0.13 -3.81 10.88
C HIS A 351 -0.08 -4.31 9.45
N VAL A 352 1.02 -4.47 8.72
CA VAL A 352 1.02 -4.78 7.29
C VAL A 352 1.84 -6.04 7.01
N PRO A 353 1.54 -6.78 5.91
CA PRO A 353 2.32 -7.94 5.57
C PRO A 353 3.71 -7.57 5.08
N LEU A 354 4.71 -8.42 5.34
CA LEU A 354 5.98 -8.44 4.62
C LEU A 354 6.43 -9.88 4.36
N ILE A 355 6.61 -10.21 3.08
CA ILE A 355 7.14 -11.50 2.63
C ILE A 355 8.29 -11.24 1.66
N VAL A 356 9.44 -11.87 1.90
CA VAL A 356 10.64 -11.74 1.06
C VAL A 356 11.09 -13.10 0.59
N ARG A 357 11.31 -13.24 -0.72
CA ARG A 357 11.79 -14.49 -1.33
C ARG A 357 12.99 -14.22 -2.22
N TYR A 358 14.10 -14.87 -1.89
CA TYR A 358 15.30 -14.92 -2.73
C TYR A 358 16.17 -16.12 -2.29
N PRO A 359 16.03 -17.30 -2.92
CA PRO A 359 16.62 -18.55 -2.44
C PRO A 359 18.14 -18.50 -2.24
N ALA A 360 18.84 -17.64 -2.98
CA ALA A 360 20.28 -17.50 -2.86
C ALA A 360 20.74 -16.92 -1.50
N LYS A 361 19.89 -16.18 -0.78
CA LYS A 361 20.26 -15.54 0.50
C LYS A 361 19.20 -15.63 1.61
N VAL A 362 17.97 -16.00 1.27
CA VAL A 362 16.83 -16.13 2.19
C VAL A 362 16.46 -17.62 2.23
N PRO A 363 16.66 -18.30 3.37
CA PRO A 363 16.20 -19.67 3.53
C PRO A 363 14.67 -19.76 3.37
N ALA A 364 14.19 -20.90 2.86
CA ALA A 364 12.75 -21.15 2.74
C ALA A 364 12.12 -21.43 4.11
N GLY A 365 10.80 -21.19 4.21
CA GLY A 365 9.98 -21.50 5.37
C GLY A 365 10.29 -20.69 6.63
N GLN A 366 10.98 -19.55 6.51
CA GLN A 366 11.32 -18.74 7.67
C GLN A 366 10.12 -17.89 8.11
N ARG A 367 9.96 -17.76 9.43
CA ARG A 367 9.03 -16.81 10.05
C ARG A 367 9.79 -15.98 11.08
N ALA A 368 9.82 -14.67 10.88
CA ALA A 368 10.48 -13.74 11.78
C ALA A 368 9.43 -13.06 12.68
N ALA A 369 9.38 -13.45 13.96
CA ALA A 369 8.38 -12.99 14.91
C ALA A 369 8.63 -11.58 15.46
N GLY A 370 9.83 -11.01 15.29
CA GLY A 370 10.17 -9.70 15.82
C GLY A 370 9.63 -8.53 15.01
N PHE A 371 9.70 -7.35 15.62
CA PHE A 371 9.18 -6.10 15.07
C PHE A 371 10.13 -5.49 14.04
N ASN A 372 9.56 -5.01 12.94
CA ASN A 372 10.25 -4.24 11.92
C ASN A 372 9.32 -3.19 11.29
N GLN A 373 9.88 -2.27 10.53
CA GLN A 373 9.19 -1.12 9.96
C GLN A 373 9.54 -0.93 8.48
N HIS A 374 8.74 -0.14 7.75
CA HIS A 374 9.01 0.16 6.32
C HIS A 374 10.41 0.68 6.01
N LYS A 375 10.99 1.50 6.89
CA LYS A 375 12.36 2.03 6.72
C LYS A 375 13.43 0.91 6.66
N ASP A 376 13.12 -0.29 7.13
CA ASP A 376 14.04 -1.43 7.11
C ASP A 376 14.13 -2.09 5.72
N LEU A 377 13.21 -1.78 4.80
CA LEU A 377 13.13 -2.46 3.51
C LEU A 377 14.30 -2.14 2.59
N VAL A 378 14.63 -0.85 2.40
CA VAL A 378 15.73 -0.42 1.52
C VAL A 378 17.08 -1.03 1.93
N PRO A 379 17.57 -0.89 3.19
CA PRO A 379 18.84 -1.51 3.57
C PRO A 379 18.84 -3.04 3.43
N THR A 380 17.68 -3.70 3.61
CA THR A 380 17.53 -5.14 3.38
C THR A 380 17.66 -5.50 1.91
N LEU A 381 16.99 -4.78 1.02
CA LEU A 381 17.05 -5.00 -0.44
C LEU A 381 18.46 -4.79 -0.99
N LEU A 382 19.16 -3.74 -0.54
CA LEU A 382 20.54 -3.49 -0.95
C LEU A 382 21.47 -4.63 -0.51
N GLN A 383 21.32 -5.14 0.71
CA GLN A 383 22.09 -6.28 1.20
C GLN A 383 21.79 -7.58 0.42
N LEU A 384 20.53 -7.82 0.08
CA LEU A 384 20.10 -8.94 -0.75
C LEU A 384 20.67 -8.85 -2.16
N ALA A 385 20.63 -7.66 -2.77
CA ALA A 385 21.20 -7.40 -4.08
C ALA A 385 22.74 -7.41 -4.09
N GLY A 386 23.38 -7.22 -2.94
CA GLY A 386 24.84 -7.06 -2.85
C GLY A 386 25.30 -5.70 -3.36
N ILE A 387 24.48 -4.67 -3.18
CA ILE A 387 24.76 -3.29 -3.56
C ILE A 387 25.34 -2.57 -2.36
N ASP A 388 26.57 -2.07 -2.50
CA ASP A 388 27.22 -1.20 -1.53
C ASP A 388 27.72 0.09 -2.22
N LYS A 389 28.54 0.87 -1.51
CA LYS A 389 29.16 2.11 -1.99
C LYS A 389 30.04 1.98 -3.25
N LYS A 390 30.38 0.77 -3.68
CA LYS A 390 31.08 0.48 -4.94
C LYS A 390 30.10 0.47 -6.11
N GLN A 391 28.94 -0.15 -5.94
CA GLN A 391 27.90 -0.19 -6.95
C GLN A 391 27.11 1.13 -7.00
N ALA A 392 26.81 1.73 -5.84
CA ALA A 392 26.11 3.01 -5.74
C ALA A 392 26.96 4.03 -4.96
N PRO A 393 27.84 4.80 -5.62
CA PRO A 393 28.74 5.76 -4.96
C PRO A 393 28.03 6.81 -4.11
N GLY A 394 26.76 7.11 -4.41
CA GLY A 394 25.92 8.00 -3.60
C GLY A 394 25.66 7.49 -2.19
N LEU A 395 25.93 6.22 -1.89
CA LEU A 395 25.84 5.66 -0.54
C LEU A 395 27.05 5.99 0.35
N ARG A 396 28.11 6.63 -0.18
CA ARG A 396 29.28 7.01 0.63
C ARG A 396 28.90 8.05 1.69
N GLY A 397 28.98 7.66 2.96
CA GLY A 397 28.56 8.50 4.09
C GLY A 397 27.05 8.59 4.26
N TYR A 398 26.27 7.86 3.45
CA TYR A 398 24.83 7.80 3.57
C TYR A 398 24.43 6.83 4.69
N LYS A 399 23.52 7.27 5.56
CA LYS A 399 23.04 6.49 6.70
C LYS A 399 21.53 6.36 6.64
N PHE A 400 21.04 5.14 6.50
CA PHE A 400 19.62 4.82 6.64
C PHE A 400 19.18 4.92 8.11
N ASP A 401 17.90 5.28 8.32
CA ASP A 401 17.28 5.20 9.64
C ASP A 401 16.80 3.78 9.98
N GLY A 402 16.62 2.94 8.96
CA GLY A 402 16.25 1.53 9.12
C GLY A 402 17.42 0.55 9.16
N HIS A 403 17.09 -0.71 9.38
CA HIS A 403 18.02 -1.81 9.58
C HIS A 403 17.87 -2.89 8.50
N ASN A 404 18.97 -3.57 8.18
CA ASN A 404 18.92 -4.78 7.36
C ASN A 404 18.30 -5.93 8.16
N LEU A 405 17.23 -6.53 7.65
CA LEU A 405 16.43 -7.56 8.32
C LEU A 405 16.96 -8.99 8.17
N LEU A 406 18.00 -9.25 7.37
CA LEU A 406 18.52 -10.62 7.21
C LEU A 406 18.99 -11.29 8.52
N PRO A 407 19.56 -10.57 9.50
CA PRO A 407 19.83 -11.15 10.81
C PRO A 407 18.57 -11.64 11.54
N MET A 408 17.41 -11.00 11.34
CA MET A 408 16.13 -11.47 11.89
C MET A 408 15.68 -12.78 11.22
N VAL A 409 15.77 -12.86 9.90
CA VAL A 409 15.47 -14.10 9.15
C VAL A 409 16.33 -15.28 9.61
N ARG A 410 17.57 -15.01 10.05
CA ARG A 410 18.51 -16.03 10.54
C ARG A 410 18.39 -16.30 12.04
N GLY A 411 17.46 -15.65 12.74
CA GLY A 411 17.29 -15.77 14.19
C GLY A 411 18.44 -15.17 15.02
N ALA A 412 19.32 -14.35 14.42
CA ALA A 412 20.44 -13.72 15.11
C ALA A 412 20.05 -12.45 15.88
N VAL A 413 18.95 -11.82 15.49
CA VAL A 413 18.36 -10.64 16.14
C VAL A 413 16.85 -10.85 16.17
N THR A 414 16.19 -10.64 17.31
CA THR A 414 14.71 -10.70 17.36
C THR A 414 14.12 -9.45 16.72
N SER A 415 14.40 -8.27 17.27
CA SER A 415 13.96 -6.97 16.74
C SER A 415 15.08 -5.95 16.91
N TYR A 416 15.22 -5.00 15.97
CA TYR A 416 16.12 -3.85 16.16
C TYR A 416 15.46 -2.73 16.95
N GLU A 417 14.21 -2.42 16.61
CA GLU A 417 13.33 -1.48 17.34
C GLU A 417 12.01 -2.22 17.60
N SER A 418 11.61 -2.34 18.87
CA SER A 418 10.30 -2.94 19.24
C SER A 418 9.26 -1.90 19.65
N GLU A 419 9.68 -0.64 19.69
CA GLU A 419 8.85 0.50 20.03
C GLU A 419 9.18 1.64 19.08
N PHE A 420 8.16 2.41 18.72
CA PHE A 420 8.31 3.42 17.70
C PHE A 420 7.24 4.49 17.73
N TYR A 421 7.62 5.63 17.16
CA TYR A 421 6.75 6.76 16.93
C TYR A 421 5.80 6.45 15.77
N ILE A 422 4.51 6.69 15.99
CA ILE A 422 3.46 6.50 15.00
C ILE A 422 2.82 7.83 14.67
N THR A 423 2.42 8.03 13.41
CA THR A 423 1.82 9.28 12.94
C THR A 423 0.75 9.02 11.92
N GLU A 424 -0.25 9.88 11.94
CA GLU A 424 -1.28 9.96 10.93
C GLU A 424 -1.52 11.40 10.52
N CYS A 425 -1.61 11.63 9.21
CA CYS A 425 -2.09 12.89 8.65
C CYS A 425 -2.89 12.66 7.34
N THR A 426 -3.91 11.81 7.43
CA THR A 426 -4.84 11.47 6.33
C THR A 426 -6.06 12.39 6.32
N TRP A 427 -6.93 12.20 7.31
CA TRP A 427 -8.17 12.96 7.55
C TRP A 427 -8.25 13.54 8.96
N MET A 428 -7.30 13.15 9.82
CA MET A 428 -7.05 13.68 11.14
C MET A 428 -5.55 13.78 11.36
N ARG A 429 -5.15 14.48 12.41
CA ARG A 429 -3.74 14.64 12.74
C ARG A 429 -3.46 14.12 14.14
N LYS A 430 -2.90 12.91 14.17
CA LYS A 430 -2.58 12.19 15.40
C LYS A 430 -1.13 11.72 15.38
N HIS A 431 -0.58 11.53 16.56
CA HIS A 431 0.70 10.87 16.73
C HIS A 431 0.67 10.00 17.99
N GLY A 432 1.68 9.16 18.16
CA GLY A 432 1.66 8.22 19.27
C GLY A 432 2.97 7.49 19.48
N TRP A 433 2.96 6.67 20.53
CA TRP A 433 4.05 5.77 20.86
C TRP A 433 3.50 4.36 20.99
N ARG A 434 3.97 3.49 20.11
CA ARG A 434 3.63 2.08 20.12
C ARG A 434 4.77 1.29 20.74
N THR A 435 4.45 0.43 21.68
CA THR A 435 5.34 -0.59 22.25
C THR A 435 4.70 -1.98 22.04
N PRO A 436 5.37 -3.09 22.40
CA PRO A 436 4.76 -4.42 22.31
C PRO A 436 3.53 -4.59 23.19
N GLU A 437 3.47 -3.89 24.34
CA GLU A 437 2.38 -4.04 25.31
C GLU A 437 1.40 -2.87 25.29
N TRP A 438 1.89 -1.64 25.15
CA TRP A 438 1.07 -0.44 25.24
C TRP A 438 1.13 0.40 23.98
N LYS A 439 0.01 1.03 23.64
CA LYS A 439 -0.10 2.03 22.58
C LYS A 439 -0.74 3.30 23.11
N LEU A 440 -0.01 4.40 23.03
CA LEU A 440 -0.51 5.73 23.30
C LEU A 440 -0.80 6.44 21.98
N ILE A 441 -1.99 7.01 21.84
CA ILE A 441 -2.42 7.86 20.74
C ILE A 441 -2.78 9.22 21.31
N LEU A 442 -2.25 10.28 20.73
CA LEU A 442 -2.54 11.66 21.07
C LEU A 442 -2.99 12.41 19.82
N ALA A 443 -4.18 13.00 19.87
CA ALA A 443 -4.64 13.90 18.84
C ALA A 443 -3.97 15.27 19.00
N LEU A 444 -3.61 15.91 17.88
CA LEU A 444 -3.14 17.29 17.88
C LEU A 444 -4.27 18.30 17.78
N GLU A 445 -5.46 17.83 17.41
CA GLU A 445 -6.69 18.59 17.22
C GLU A 445 -7.91 17.64 17.27
N PRO A 446 -9.12 18.13 17.57
CA PRO A 446 -10.34 17.33 17.51
C PRO A 446 -10.58 16.75 16.11
N ASP A 447 -11.03 15.49 16.04
CA ASP A 447 -11.36 14.81 14.79
C ASP A 447 -12.88 14.73 14.53
N PHE A 448 -13.24 14.34 13.31
CA PHE A 448 -14.62 14.22 12.85
C PHE A 448 -15.32 12.93 13.31
N HIS A 449 -14.62 12.08 14.06
CA HIS A 449 -15.17 10.90 14.73
C HIS A 449 -15.50 11.17 16.20
N PHE A 450 -15.25 12.38 16.68
CA PHE A 450 -15.46 12.77 18.08
C PHE A 450 -14.66 11.89 19.06
N LYS A 451 -13.50 11.36 18.63
CA LYS A 451 -12.63 10.59 19.51
C LYS A 451 -11.97 11.50 20.55
N PRO A 452 -11.63 10.97 21.74
CA PRO A 452 -10.95 11.75 22.76
C PRO A 452 -9.54 12.15 22.30
N MET A 453 -9.01 13.22 22.90
CA MET A 453 -7.68 13.74 22.56
C MET A 453 -6.54 12.80 22.97
N ALA A 454 -6.80 11.86 23.88
CA ALA A 454 -5.85 10.85 24.30
C ALA A 454 -6.52 9.48 24.34
N GLU A 455 -5.87 8.49 23.75
CA GLU A 455 -6.27 7.09 23.78
C GLU A 455 -5.08 6.24 24.24
N LEU A 456 -5.34 5.26 25.10
CA LEU A 456 -4.34 4.33 25.61
C LEU A 456 -4.90 2.92 25.58
N TYR A 457 -4.18 1.99 24.95
CA TYR A 457 -4.58 0.59 24.82
C TYR A 457 -3.47 -0.33 25.33
N ASN A 458 -3.87 -1.41 26.03
CA ASN A 458 -2.97 -2.51 26.38
C ASN A 458 -3.15 -3.63 25.34
N LEU A 459 -2.20 -3.76 24.42
CA LEU A 459 -2.23 -4.68 23.28
C LEU A 459 -2.09 -6.16 23.68
N LEU A 460 -1.69 -6.48 24.91
CA LEU A 460 -1.65 -7.87 25.37
C LEU A 460 -3.02 -8.34 25.86
N SER A 461 -3.75 -7.48 26.58
CA SER A 461 -5.08 -7.82 27.11
C SER A 461 -6.24 -7.39 26.21
N ASP A 462 -6.00 -6.40 25.34
CA ASP A 462 -6.94 -5.79 24.41
C ASP A 462 -6.25 -5.58 23.05
N PRO A 463 -5.92 -6.68 22.34
CA PRO A 463 -5.22 -6.61 21.05
C PRO A 463 -6.04 -5.91 19.96
N ASP A 464 -7.37 -5.89 20.12
CA ASP A 464 -8.31 -5.24 19.22
C ASP A 464 -8.59 -3.77 19.61
N GLU A 465 -7.90 -3.23 20.62
CA GLU A 465 -7.92 -1.81 21.00
C GLU A 465 -9.33 -1.23 21.22
N ASN A 466 -10.20 -1.97 21.91
CA ASN A 466 -11.59 -1.60 22.13
C ASN A 466 -11.79 -0.83 23.45
N VAL A 467 -10.83 -0.85 24.37
CA VAL A 467 -10.96 -0.27 25.71
C VAL A 467 -9.91 0.82 25.91
N ASN A 468 -10.33 2.08 25.72
CA ASN A 468 -9.46 3.22 26.02
C ASN A 468 -9.25 3.35 27.55
N LEU A 469 -8.00 3.23 27.98
CA LEU A 469 -7.55 3.30 29.37
C LEU A 469 -6.97 4.66 29.76
N ALA A 470 -6.95 5.66 28.88
CA ALA A 470 -6.21 6.92 29.10
C ALA A 470 -6.63 7.66 30.39
N GLU A 471 -7.93 7.65 30.72
CA GLU A 471 -8.44 8.27 31.96
C GLU A 471 -8.19 7.42 33.20
N ARG A 472 -8.11 6.09 33.04
CA ARG A 472 -7.92 5.13 34.14
C ARG A 472 -6.46 4.96 34.52
N GLU A 473 -5.56 5.11 33.56
CA GLU A 473 -4.11 4.89 33.68
C GLU A 473 -3.31 6.16 33.33
N PRO A 474 -3.54 7.30 34.01
CA PRO A 474 -2.89 8.57 33.66
C PRO A 474 -1.37 8.53 33.84
N GLU A 475 -0.87 7.69 34.76
CA GLU A 475 0.57 7.49 34.97
C GLU A 475 1.22 6.79 33.76
N VAL A 476 0.54 5.80 33.16
CA VAL A 476 1.00 5.12 31.93
C VAL A 476 0.99 6.09 30.76
N VAL A 477 -0.06 6.92 30.63
CA VAL A 477 -0.10 7.99 29.61
C VAL A 477 1.09 8.94 29.76
N ALA A 478 1.37 9.43 30.97
CA ALA A 478 2.48 10.34 31.22
C ALA A 478 3.84 9.68 30.92
N TYR A 479 4.01 8.42 31.33
CA TYR A 479 5.22 7.65 31.05
C TYR A 479 5.48 7.47 29.56
N LEU A 480 4.49 6.99 28.80
CA LEU A 480 4.64 6.76 27.36
C LEU A 480 4.79 8.07 26.58
N ARG A 481 4.09 9.13 26.98
CA ARG A 481 4.27 10.47 26.41
C ARG A 481 5.71 10.94 26.59
N SER A 482 6.29 10.80 27.78
CA SER A 482 7.67 11.20 28.03
C SER A 482 8.65 10.46 27.11
N ARG A 483 8.46 9.15 26.90
CA ARG A 483 9.29 8.36 25.98
C ARG A 483 9.13 8.80 24.52
N MET A 484 7.90 9.07 24.10
CA MET A 484 7.61 9.62 22.79
C MET A 484 8.34 10.94 22.55
N GLU A 485 8.21 11.88 23.49
CA GLU A 485 8.84 13.20 23.42
C GLU A 485 10.37 13.09 23.42
N GLN A 486 10.96 12.20 24.21
CA GLN A 486 12.40 11.92 24.17
C GLN A 486 12.85 11.42 22.79
N ARG A 487 12.08 10.52 22.15
CA ARG A 487 12.37 10.07 20.78
C ARG A 487 12.25 11.21 19.78
N ILE A 488 11.21 12.04 19.88
CA ILE A 488 11.01 13.22 19.03
C ILE A 488 12.22 14.15 19.15
N THR A 489 12.55 14.60 20.37
CA THR A 489 13.69 15.50 20.61
C THR A 489 15.00 14.93 20.07
N ARG A 490 15.25 13.63 20.29
CA ARG A 490 16.44 12.97 19.77
C ARG A 490 16.48 13.01 18.24
N ARG A 491 15.37 12.70 17.56
CA ARG A 491 15.32 12.72 16.09
C ARG A 491 15.44 14.14 15.53
N GLU A 492 14.85 15.13 16.17
CA GLU A 492 15.01 16.54 15.79
C GLU A 492 16.48 16.99 15.92
N GLN A 493 17.19 16.55 16.98
CA GLN A 493 18.63 16.80 17.13
C GLN A 493 19.48 16.08 16.09
N GLU A 494 19.20 14.79 15.82
CA GLU A 494 19.95 13.98 14.86
C GLU A 494 19.77 14.48 13.40
N THR A 495 18.58 14.96 13.06
CA THR A 495 18.25 15.43 11.70
C THR A 495 18.43 16.93 11.52
N GLY A 496 18.44 17.71 12.61
CA GLY A 496 18.41 19.18 12.57
C GLY A 496 17.09 19.75 12.06
N LEU A 497 16.01 18.96 12.05
CA LEU A 497 14.70 19.31 11.49
C LEU A 497 13.59 19.14 12.53
N PRO A 498 12.53 19.95 12.46
CA PRO A 498 11.39 19.78 13.35
C PRO A 498 10.58 18.53 13.01
N ASN A 499 9.77 18.08 13.96
CA ASN A 499 8.78 17.03 13.75
C ASN A 499 7.78 17.45 12.65
N PRO A 500 7.70 16.71 11.52
CA PRO A 500 6.92 17.14 10.35
C PRO A 500 5.41 17.18 10.61
N ILE A 501 4.90 16.50 11.65
CA ILE A 501 3.48 16.51 11.99
C ILE A 501 2.99 17.93 12.34
N HIS A 502 3.87 18.82 12.81
CA HIS A 502 3.50 20.19 13.15
C HIS A 502 3.64 21.18 11.99
N THR A 503 4.23 20.78 10.86
CA THR A 503 4.62 21.72 9.78
C THR A 503 3.73 21.68 8.54
N GLN A 504 2.77 20.75 8.46
CA GLN A 504 1.82 20.63 7.35
C GLN A 504 0.49 21.30 7.69
N GLY A 505 0.32 22.59 7.41
CA GLY A 505 -0.85 23.37 7.88
C GLY A 505 -2.19 23.11 7.15
N ASP A 506 -2.16 22.70 5.88
CA ASP A 506 -3.37 22.52 5.05
C ASP A 506 -3.56 21.04 4.64
N TRP A 507 -3.19 20.11 5.51
CA TRP A 507 -3.20 18.67 5.25
C TRP A 507 -4.60 18.13 4.86
N HIS A 508 -5.66 18.74 5.39
CA HIS A 508 -7.07 18.41 5.10
C HIS A 508 -7.55 19.00 3.76
N GLY A 509 -6.72 19.76 3.02
CA GLY A 509 -7.06 20.27 1.69
C GLY A 509 -7.84 21.59 1.66
N HIS A 510 -8.01 22.28 2.80
CA HIS A 510 -8.68 23.57 2.90
C HIS A 510 -7.68 24.68 3.24
N ALA A 511 -7.18 25.40 2.24
CA ALA A 511 -6.13 26.38 2.44
C ALA A 511 -6.50 27.48 3.46
N GLY A 512 -5.65 27.67 4.48
CA GLY A 512 -5.80 28.75 5.46
C GLY A 512 -6.79 28.48 6.59
N LEU A 513 -7.39 27.28 6.65
CA LEU A 513 -8.26 26.90 7.77
C LEU A 513 -7.45 26.67 9.06
N GLY A 514 -6.25 26.09 8.92
CA GLY A 514 -5.45 25.64 10.06
C GLY A 514 -6.11 24.47 10.81
N PRO A 515 -5.66 24.19 12.04
CA PRO A 515 -6.18 23.07 12.82
C PRO A 515 -7.68 23.23 13.15
N PHE A 516 -8.42 22.13 13.17
CA PHE A 516 -9.80 22.10 13.62
C PHE A 516 -9.92 22.55 15.07
N GLN A 517 -10.93 23.37 15.35
CA GLN A 517 -11.23 23.92 16.67
C GLN A 517 -12.23 23.06 17.44
N SER A 518 -12.98 22.20 16.75
CA SER A 518 -13.93 21.25 17.36
C SER A 518 -14.21 20.08 16.41
N SER A 519 -14.62 18.94 16.98
CA SER A 519 -15.05 17.77 16.20
C SER A 519 -16.24 18.08 15.30
N GLN A 520 -17.16 18.94 15.75
CA GLN A 520 -18.29 19.38 14.94
C GLN A 520 -17.83 20.17 13.71
N GLN A 521 -16.85 21.08 13.88
CA GLN A 521 -16.27 21.80 12.74
C GLN A 521 -15.61 20.83 11.76
N ALA A 522 -14.84 19.85 12.26
CA ALA A 522 -14.22 18.82 11.41
C ALA A 522 -15.29 18.02 10.64
N TYR A 523 -16.33 17.56 11.34
CA TYR A 523 -17.45 16.80 10.78
C TYR A 523 -18.24 17.56 9.70
N ASP A 524 -18.38 18.88 9.85
CA ASP A 524 -19.10 19.70 8.89
C ASP A 524 -18.26 20.08 7.66
N ILE A 525 -16.94 20.18 7.81
CA ILE A 525 -16.00 20.56 6.75
C ILE A 525 -15.57 19.35 5.92
N LEU A 526 -15.24 18.24 6.57
CA LEU A 526 -14.79 17.04 5.88
C LEU A 526 -15.98 16.39 5.17
N HIS A 527 -16.03 16.59 3.86
CA HIS A 527 -16.99 15.93 2.98
C HIS A 527 -16.27 15.52 1.69
N ILE A 528 -16.07 14.22 1.51
CA ILE A 528 -15.25 13.68 0.41
C ILE A 528 -16.04 13.61 -0.91
N GLY A 529 -17.38 13.63 -0.85
CA GLY A 529 -18.25 13.54 -2.02
C GLY A 529 -18.28 12.15 -2.66
N ASP A 530 -18.52 12.07 -3.97
CA ASP A 530 -18.57 10.80 -4.73
C ASP A 530 -17.15 10.26 -5.12
N PRO A 531 -16.99 9.08 -5.75
CA PRO A 531 -15.68 8.51 -6.11
C PRO A 531 -14.91 9.33 -7.11
N LYS A 532 -15.59 10.06 -8.00
CA LYS A 532 -14.91 10.98 -8.92
C LYS A 532 -14.34 12.14 -8.13
N GLN A 533 -15.05 12.61 -7.11
CA GLN A 533 -14.56 13.61 -6.17
C GLN A 533 -13.44 13.05 -5.27
N ALA A 534 -13.55 11.83 -4.74
CA ALA A 534 -12.50 11.15 -3.97
C ALA A 534 -11.23 10.92 -4.80
N ALA A 535 -11.38 10.36 -6.00
CA ALA A 535 -10.29 10.17 -6.96
C ALA A 535 -9.69 11.51 -7.40
N LYS A 536 -10.51 12.56 -7.57
CA LYS A 536 -10.03 13.92 -7.85
C LYS A 536 -9.30 14.51 -6.65
N LEU A 537 -9.74 14.31 -5.41
CA LEU A 537 -9.05 14.76 -4.20
C LEU A 537 -7.69 14.07 -4.05
N GLN A 538 -7.63 12.76 -4.32
CA GLN A 538 -6.37 12.02 -4.37
C GLN A 538 -5.50 12.37 -5.59
N ALA A 539 -6.08 12.81 -6.70
CA ALA A 539 -5.31 13.28 -7.86
C ALA A 539 -4.86 14.73 -7.71
N GLN A 540 -5.60 15.55 -6.96
CA GLN A 540 -5.22 16.92 -6.61
C GLN A 540 -4.12 16.95 -5.56
N SER A 541 -4.00 15.92 -4.71
CA SER A 541 -2.83 15.74 -3.84
C SER A 541 -1.57 15.31 -4.60
N ARG A 542 -1.69 15.00 -5.91
CA ARG A 542 -0.59 14.64 -6.82
C ARG A 542 -0.06 15.82 -7.65
N LYS A 543 -0.60 17.04 -7.43
CA LYS A 543 -0.17 18.28 -8.08
C LYS A 543 0.35 19.24 -7.03
#